data_AF-W6ZQM6-F1
#
_entry.id   AF-W6ZQM6-F1
#
_cell.length_a   1.000
_cell.length_b   1.000
_cell.length_c   1.000
_cell.angle_alpha   90.00
_cell.angle_beta   90.00
_cell.angle_gamma   90.00
#
_symmetry.space_group_name_H-M   'P 1'
#
loop_
_entity.id
_entity.type
_entity.pdbx_description
1 polymer ?
#
loop_
_entity_poly.entity_id
_entity_poly.type
_entity_poly.pdbx_seq_one_letter_code
_entity_poly.pdbx_strand_id
1 'polypeptide(L)'
;MSPQPTKTPKPPPKTVADFTVLPLTLASLPGLPDQCTTARHYMYIKPHTPTVPTPSSDRSLFIANLPIDASETSLRALFSENLGGSMVERVEFDASVPAEPMHKRWKSEGADAGAGGVKSKKRKRGDDKDIVAEGVVEDAESALPPLWSSGIRRSGSAGVVVFVDGKSARGAMRGVQKVVKEGVEVVWKGEEGGVGVERYKSHNNLMYPPPSLLQSSLNAYLSQFNALETMRNRLRKTARSVPDEDGFVAVVRGGRVGPARLEEAEKKKAELDERKRNHRATDDFYRFQNRERRKKAEGELKRRFEEDRKRVEGMRERRGKVRPEA
;
A
#
# COMPACT_ATOMS: atom_id res chain seq x y z
N MET A 1 11.45 37.66 58.42
CA MET A 1 10.57 36.83 57.56
C MET A 1 10.91 35.38 57.84
N SER A 2 10.06 34.68 58.60
CA SER A 2 10.28 33.27 58.92
C SER A 2 10.14 32.43 57.64
N PRO A 3 11.05 31.49 57.36
CA PRO A 3 10.95 30.64 56.17
C PRO A 3 9.69 29.78 56.31
N GLN A 4 8.81 29.83 55.30
CA GLN A 4 7.62 28.99 55.27
C GLN A 4 8.04 27.51 55.22
N PRO A 5 7.37 26.61 55.96
CA PRO A 5 7.65 25.19 55.91
C PRO A 5 7.33 24.66 54.50
N THR A 6 8.36 24.20 53.80
CA THR A 6 8.23 23.51 52.53
C THR A 6 7.47 22.21 52.76
N LYS A 7 6.21 22.15 52.32
CA LYS A 7 5.39 20.93 52.40
C LYS A 7 6.11 19.81 51.66
N THR A 8 6.43 18.73 52.36
CA THR A 8 7.00 17.53 51.74
C THR A 8 6.00 16.99 50.71
N PRO A 9 6.46 16.69 49.47
CA PRO A 9 5.57 16.20 48.43
C PRO A 9 5.01 14.83 48.83
N LYS A 10 3.68 14.66 48.71
CA LYS A 10 3.03 13.38 49.01
C LYS A 10 3.56 12.29 48.06
N PRO A 11 3.80 11.06 48.55
CA PRO A 11 4.25 9.98 47.69
C PRO A 11 3.18 9.66 46.62
N PRO A 12 3.60 9.24 45.42
CA PRO A 12 2.67 8.86 44.36
C PRO A 12 1.81 7.65 44.81
N PRO A 13 0.56 7.54 44.33
CA PRO A 13 -0.29 6.41 44.63
C PRO A 13 0.32 5.12 44.08
N LYS A 14 0.23 4.02 44.84
CA LYS A 14 0.71 2.70 44.41
C LYS A 14 -0.20 2.06 43.36
N THR A 15 -1.49 2.42 43.35
CA THR A 15 -2.49 1.91 42.41
C THR A 15 -3.44 3.01 41.93
N VAL A 16 -3.89 2.91 40.67
CA VAL A 16 -4.86 3.83 40.05
C VAL A 16 -5.73 3.03 39.08
N ALA A 17 -7.06 3.01 39.28
CA ALA A 17 -8.02 2.35 38.36
C ALA A 17 -7.57 0.95 37.89
N ASP A 18 -7.21 0.09 38.86
CA ASP A 18 -6.69 -1.29 38.69
C ASP A 18 -5.26 -1.42 38.14
N PHE A 19 -4.61 -0.32 37.78
CA PHE A 19 -3.20 -0.33 37.44
C PHE A 19 -2.33 -0.29 38.68
N THR A 20 -1.26 -1.08 38.67
CA THR A 20 -0.14 -0.92 39.57
C THR A 20 0.81 0.13 38.99
N VAL A 21 1.13 1.15 39.78
CA VAL A 21 2.00 2.25 39.35
C VAL A 21 3.45 1.87 39.66
N LEU A 22 4.24 1.61 38.63
CA LEU A 22 5.66 1.31 38.73
C LEU A 22 6.47 2.59 38.49
N PRO A 23 7.12 3.17 39.52
CA PRO A 23 8.08 4.25 39.33
C PRO A 23 9.39 3.68 38.78
N LEU A 24 9.88 4.28 37.70
CA LEU A 24 11.18 4.05 37.13
C LEU A 24 12.07 5.28 37.33
N THR A 25 13.33 5.06 37.68
CA THR A 25 14.36 6.10 37.64
C THR A 25 14.97 6.11 36.25
N LEU A 26 14.95 7.26 35.58
CA LEU A 26 15.61 7.42 34.28
C LEU A 26 17.12 7.61 34.48
N ALA A 27 17.92 7.07 33.57
CA ALA A 27 19.38 7.27 33.62
C ALA A 27 19.73 8.76 33.47
N SER A 28 20.70 9.23 34.24
CA SER A 28 21.24 10.58 34.11
C SER A 28 21.98 10.73 32.78
N LEU A 29 21.70 11.80 32.04
CA LEU A 29 22.40 12.11 30.81
C LEU A 29 23.43 13.23 31.04
N PRO A 30 24.62 13.13 30.44
CA PRO A 30 25.62 14.18 30.54
C PRO A 30 25.08 15.48 29.92
N GLY A 31 25.22 16.59 30.65
CA GLY A 31 24.76 17.91 30.22
C GLY A 31 23.34 18.30 30.67
N LEU A 32 22.60 17.40 31.33
CA LEU A 32 21.38 17.78 32.04
C LEU A 32 21.70 18.40 33.42
N PRO A 33 20.88 19.35 33.90
CA PRO A 33 21.04 19.89 35.25
C PRO A 33 20.85 18.81 36.32
N ASP A 34 21.46 19.00 37.49
CA ASP A 34 21.41 18.05 38.61
C ASP A 34 19.97 17.70 39.04
N GLN A 35 19.02 18.63 38.89
CA GLN A 35 17.61 18.37 39.19
C GLN A 35 16.99 17.26 38.32
N CYS A 36 17.56 16.95 37.16
CA CYS A 36 17.07 15.93 36.23
C CYS A 36 17.66 14.54 36.53
N THR A 37 18.68 14.44 37.41
CA THR A 37 19.30 13.14 37.79
C THR A 37 18.34 12.22 38.54
N THR A 38 17.28 12.79 39.15
CA THR A 38 16.26 12.05 39.91
C THR A 38 14.92 11.98 39.17
N ALA A 39 14.93 12.21 37.85
CA ALA A 39 13.73 12.18 37.04
C ALA A 39 13.07 10.80 37.09
N ARG A 40 11.78 10.79 37.44
CA ARG A 40 10.97 9.57 37.53
C ARG A 40 10.01 9.49 36.37
N HIS A 41 9.93 8.30 35.78
CA HIS A 41 8.91 7.93 34.81
C HIS A 41 7.95 6.94 35.46
N TYR A 42 6.65 7.08 35.20
CA TYR A 42 5.63 6.23 35.84
C TYR A 42 4.96 5.35 34.80
N MET A 43 5.11 4.04 34.96
CA MET A 43 4.45 3.04 34.13
C MET A 43 3.23 2.48 34.85
N TYR A 44 2.17 2.20 34.09
CA TYR A 44 0.93 1.67 34.63
C TYR A 44 0.74 0.25 34.11
N ILE A 45 0.76 -0.73 35.01
CA ILE A 45 0.79 -2.15 34.65
C ILE A 45 -0.44 -2.86 35.22
N LYS A 46 -1.13 -3.66 34.38
CA LYS A 46 -2.22 -4.55 34.81
C LYS A 46 -2.29 -5.82 33.96
N PRO A 47 -2.99 -6.87 34.40
CA PRO A 47 -3.29 -8.03 33.56
C PRO A 47 -4.04 -7.63 32.29
N HIS A 48 -3.64 -8.19 31.13
CA HIS A 48 -4.29 -7.89 29.87
C HIS A 48 -5.65 -8.60 29.78
N THR A 49 -6.72 -7.81 29.65
CA THR A 49 -8.10 -8.29 29.61
C THR A 49 -8.85 -7.59 28.47
N PRO A 50 -8.57 -7.96 27.21
CA PRO A 50 -9.23 -7.35 26.06
C PRO A 50 -10.70 -7.77 26.00
N THR A 51 -11.55 -6.94 25.37
CA THR A 51 -12.98 -7.22 25.19
C THR A 51 -13.22 -8.54 24.44
N VAL A 52 -12.34 -8.86 23.50
CA VAL A 52 -12.33 -10.15 22.80
C VAL A 52 -11.06 -10.89 23.22
N PRO A 53 -11.18 -11.96 24.03
CA PRO A 53 -10.03 -12.76 24.45
C PRO A 53 -9.29 -13.36 23.26
N THR A 54 -7.98 -13.13 23.21
CA THR A 54 -7.04 -13.77 22.29
C THR A 54 -6.36 -14.97 22.98
N PRO A 55 -5.75 -15.90 22.22
CA PRO A 55 -5.03 -17.06 22.80
C PRO A 55 -3.87 -16.69 23.74
N SER A 56 -3.39 -15.45 23.71
CA SER A 56 -2.32 -14.93 24.57
C SER A 56 -2.85 -14.08 25.74
N SER A 57 -4.16 -13.86 25.85
CA SER A 57 -4.74 -12.95 26.86
C SER A 57 -4.48 -13.42 28.30
N ASP A 58 -4.46 -14.73 28.55
CA ASP A 58 -4.24 -15.32 29.88
C ASP A 58 -2.79 -15.21 30.39
N ARG A 59 -1.84 -14.99 29.48
CA ARG A 59 -0.39 -14.90 29.73
C ARG A 59 0.20 -13.55 29.34
N SER A 60 -0.61 -12.50 29.29
CA SER A 60 -0.15 -11.17 28.90
C SER A 60 -0.50 -10.08 29.90
N LEU A 61 0.33 -9.04 29.93
CA LEU A 61 0.16 -7.85 30.74
C LEU A 61 0.01 -6.63 29.84
N PHE A 62 -0.93 -5.76 30.18
CA PHE A 62 -1.09 -4.46 29.54
C PHE A 62 -0.31 -3.41 30.31
N ILE A 63 0.48 -2.64 29.57
CA ILE A 63 1.33 -1.59 30.10
C ILE A 63 0.98 -0.29 29.38
N ALA A 64 0.72 0.77 30.14
CA ALA A 64 0.51 2.11 29.64
C ALA A 64 1.61 3.07 30.08
N ASN A 65 1.80 4.12 29.28
CA ASN A 65 2.84 5.13 29.42
C ASN A 65 4.24 4.51 29.37
N LEU A 66 4.54 3.76 28.30
CA LEU A 66 5.88 3.23 28.09
C LEU A 66 6.91 4.36 27.87
N PRO A 67 8.17 4.20 28.33
CA PRO A 67 9.26 5.08 27.96
C PRO A 67 9.42 5.23 26.44
N ILE A 68 9.92 6.38 26.01
CA ILE A 68 10.06 6.73 24.58
C ILE A 68 10.98 5.79 23.81
N ASP A 69 11.97 5.23 24.50
CA ASP A 69 13.00 4.32 24.00
C ASP A 69 12.71 2.85 24.35
N ALA A 70 11.46 2.53 24.72
CA ALA A 70 11.06 1.17 25.04
C ALA A 70 11.09 0.24 23.83
N SER A 71 12.07 -0.66 23.84
CA SER A 71 12.21 -1.79 22.91
C SER A 71 11.78 -3.10 23.56
N GLU A 72 11.59 -4.13 22.74
CA GLU A 72 11.32 -5.49 23.24
C GLU A 72 12.45 -5.99 24.16
N THR A 73 13.71 -5.72 23.79
CA THR A 73 14.90 -6.07 24.58
C THR A 73 14.91 -5.37 25.93
N SER A 74 14.58 -4.07 25.99
CA SER A 74 14.52 -3.31 27.25
C SER A 74 13.45 -3.84 28.20
N LEU A 75 12.28 -4.23 27.69
CA LEU A 75 11.20 -4.80 28.49
C LEU A 75 11.52 -6.22 28.95
N ARG A 76 12.14 -7.04 28.09
CA ARG A 76 12.68 -8.36 28.48
C ARG A 76 13.64 -8.21 29.66
N ALA A 77 14.61 -7.30 29.56
CA ALA A 77 15.59 -7.02 30.62
C ALA A 77 14.91 -6.54 31.92
N LEU A 78 13.96 -5.61 31.82
CA LEU A 78 13.20 -5.11 32.98
C LEU A 78 12.51 -6.26 33.74
N PHE A 79 11.81 -7.15 33.03
CA PHE A 79 11.09 -8.26 33.66
C PHE A 79 12.00 -9.38 34.18
N SER A 80 13.13 -9.64 33.52
CA SER A 80 14.09 -10.65 33.96
C SER A 80 14.96 -10.18 35.13
N GLU A 81 15.47 -8.94 35.10
CA GLU A 81 16.42 -8.44 36.09
C GLU A 81 15.72 -7.85 37.32
N ASN A 82 14.66 -7.06 37.12
CA ASN A 82 14.11 -6.21 38.17
C ASN A 82 12.73 -6.64 38.68
N LEU A 83 11.91 -7.32 37.86
CA LEU A 83 10.50 -7.59 38.16
C LEU A 83 10.18 -9.09 38.32
N GLY A 84 11.09 -9.83 38.96
CA GLY A 84 10.80 -11.21 39.39
C GLY A 84 11.18 -12.31 38.41
N GLY A 85 12.12 -12.06 37.49
CA GLY A 85 12.77 -13.14 36.72
C GLY A 85 11.89 -13.80 35.67
N SER A 86 10.83 -13.14 35.23
CA SER A 86 9.85 -13.74 34.32
C SER A 86 10.29 -13.59 32.86
N MET A 87 10.13 -14.66 32.06
CA MET A 87 10.52 -14.67 30.65
C MET A 87 9.41 -14.13 29.75
N VAL A 88 9.75 -13.13 28.95
CA VAL A 88 8.89 -12.51 27.93
C VAL A 88 9.11 -13.22 26.59
N GLU A 89 8.01 -13.64 25.93
CA GLU A 89 8.05 -14.23 24.58
C GLU A 89 8.15 -13.16 23.50
N ARG A 90 7.32 -12.12 23.61
CA ARG A 90 7.26 -11.00 22.66
C ARG A 90 6.55 -9.80 23.28
N VAL A 91 6.71 -8.64 22.67
CA VAL A 91 5.99 -7.42 23.05
C VAL A 91 5.28 -6.84 21.84
N GLU A 92 4.00 -6.55 22.00
CA GLU A 92 3.16 -5.91 20.99
C GLU A 92 2.97 -4.44 21.38
N PHE A 93 3.43 -3.51 20.55
CA PHE A 93 3.31 -2.07 20.79
C PHE A 93 2.12 -1.48 20.01
N ASP A 94 1.43 -0.51 20.60
CA ASP A 94 0.28 0.17 19.96
C ASP A 94 0.69 0.98 18.72
N ALA A 95 1.84 1.67 18.79
CA ALA A 95 2.41 2.39 17.66
C ALA A 95 3.93 2.56 17.79
N SER A 96 4.63 2.42 16.66
CA SER A 96 6.04 2.78 16.50
C SER A 96 6.20 4.08 15.71
N VAL A 97 7.31 4.77 15.91
CA VAL A 97 7.75 5.93 15.13
C VAL A 97 9.17 5.67 14.60
N PRO A 98 9.35 5.60 13.26
CA PRO A 98 8.32 5.66 12.22
C PRO A 98 7.32 4.50 12.31
N ALA A 99 6.13 4.70 11.73
CA ALA A 99 5.15 3.63 11.63
C ALA A 99 5.75 2.47 10.85
N GLU A 100 5.62 1.26 11.36
CA GLU A 100 6.01 0.07 10.61
C GLU A 100 5.23 0.03 9.29
N PRO A 101 5.91 -0.21 8.17
CA PRO A 101 5.24 -0.40 6.89
C PRO A 101 4.23 -1.54 7.05
N MET A 102 2.95 -1.25 6.82
CA MET A 102 1.90 -2.27 6.83
C MET A 102 2.11 -3.19 5.62
N HIS A 103 2.93 -4.22 5.80
CA HIS A 103 3.05 -5.30 4.83
C HIS A 103 1.72 -6.06 4.82
N LYS A 104 0.90 -5.82 3.79
CA LYS A 104 -0.36 -6.54 3.62
C LYS A 104 -0.03 -7.98 3.26
N ARG A 105 0.03 -8.88 4.24
CA ARG A 105 0.37 -10.29 4.00
C ARG A 105 -0.60 -10.90 2.99
N TRP A 106 -0.07 -11.31 1.83
CA TRP A 106 -0.81 -12.10 0.85
C TRP A 106 -1.32 -13.35 1.55
N LYS A 107 -2.63 -13.58 1.50
CA LYS A 107 -3.23 -14.83 1.96
C LYS A 107 -2.98 -15.87 0.87
N SER A 108 -1.80 -16.49 0.90
CA SER A 108 -1.56 -17.70 0.12
C SER A 108 -2.56 -18.75 0.60
N GLU A 109 -3.41 -19.26 -0.29
CA GLU A 109 -4.21 -20.44 0.01
C GLU A 109 -3.26 -21.60 0.30
N GLY A 110 -3.02 -21.88 1.59
CA GLY A 110 -2.24 -23.02 2.04
C GLY A 110 -1.32 -22.72 3.22
N ALA A 111 -1.92 -22.56 4.41
CA ALA A 111 -1.38 -22.93 5.74
C ALA A 111 -1.92 -21.98 6.83
N ASP A 112 -3.13 -22.28 7.31
CA ASP A 112 -3.43 -22.49 8.74
C ASP A 112 -4.93 -22.75 8.89
N ALA A 113 -5.29 -24.03 8.92
CA ALA A 113 -6.61 -24.48 9.34
C ALA A 113 -6.64 -24.42 10.88
N GLY A 114 -6.88 -23.21 11.42
CA GLY A 114 -6.64 -22.98 12.85
C GLY A 114 -7.42 -21.87 13.53
N ALA A 115 -8.57 -21.41 13.02
CA ALA A 115 -9.50 -20.62 13.83
C ALA A 115 -10.91 -20.55 13.20
N GLY A 116 -11.88 -21.17 13.87
CA GLY A 116 -13.30 -21.06 13.53
C GLY A 116 -13.83 -19.66 13.78
N GLY A 117 -14.08 -18.92 12.70
CA GLY A 117 -14.84 -17.66 12.70
C GLY A 117 -16.16 -17.84 11.95
N VAL A 118 -17.27 -17.54 12.63
CA VAL A 118 -18.65 -17.70 12.18
C VAL A 118 -18.90 -17.01 10.83
N LYS A 119 -19.34 -17.80 9.84
CA LYS A 119 -19.77 -17.33 8.52
C LYS A 119 -21.07 -16.51 8.61
N SER A 120 -20.99 -15.20 8.42
CA SER A 120 -22.14 -14.44 7.93
C SER A 120 -22.13 -14.46 6.40
N LYS A 121 -23.02 -15.29 5.85
CA LYS A 121 -23.19 -15.57 4.42
C LYS A 121 -23.85 -14.37 3.71
N LYS A 122 -23.07 -13.36 3.35
CA LYS A 122 -23.47 -12.38 2.32
C LYS A 122 -22.72 -12.72 1.04
N ARG A 123 -23.42 -13.27 0.06
CA ARG A 123 -22.87 -13.63 -1.26
C ARG A 123 -22.34 -12.35 -1.91
N LYS A 124 -21.03 -12.13 -1.86
CA LYS A 124 -20.34 -11.09 -2.62
C LYS A 124 -19.61 -11.80 -3.76
N ARG A 125 -20.20 -11.71 -4.96
CA ARG A 125 -19.57 -12.07 -6.23
C ARG A 125 -18.37 -11.12 -6.40
N GLY A 126 -17.15 -11.56 -6.12
CA GLY A 126 -15.99 -10.67 -6.20
C GLY A 126 -14.63 -11.14 -5.69
N ASP A 127 -14.40 -12.43 -5.42
CA ASP A 127 -13.10 -12.90 -4.91
C ASP A 127 -11.95 -12.64 -5.90
N ASP A 128 -12.21 -12.71 -7.21
CA ASP A 128 -11.20 -12.42 -8.25
C ASP A 128 -10.80 -10.94 -8.36
N LYS A 129 -11.55 -10.00 -7.76
CA LYS A 129 -11.18 -8.57 -7.80
C LYS A 129 -10.23 -8.18 -6.66
N ASP A 130 -10.28 -8.87 -5.54
CA ASP A 130 -9.41 -8.57 -4.39
C ASP A 130 -7.98 -9.12 -4.61
N ILE A 131 -7.83 -10.17 -5.43
CA ILE A 131 -6.55 -10.75 -5.88
C ILE A 131 -5.77 -9.81 -6.83
N VAL A 132 -6.45 -8.89 -7.54
CA VAL A 132 -5.88 -8.15 -8.70
C VAL A 132 -5.48 -6.70 -8.38
N ALA A 133 -5.89 -6.17 -7.22
CA ALA A 133 -5.68 -4.77 -6.85
C ALA A 133 -4.50 -4.54 -5.89
N GLU A 134 -3.91 -5.61 -5.34
CA GLU A 134 -2.82 -5.46 -4.39
C GLU A 134 -1.48 -5.61 -5.12
N GLY A 135 -0.60 -4.62 -4.98
CA GLY A 135 0.76 -4.68 -5.50
C GLY A 135 1.53 -5.88 -4.91
N VAL A 136 2.80 -6.03 -5.31
CA VAL A 136 3.69 -6.99 -4.64
C VAL A 136 3.62 -6.76 -3.15
N VAL A 137 3.20 -7.78 -2.43
CA VAL A 137 3.30 -7.79 -0.98
C VAL A 137 4.78 -7.87 -0.67
N GLU A 138 5.33 -6.77 -0.18
CA GLU A 138 6.71 -6.74 0.28
C GLU A 138 6.87 -7.74 1.42
N ASP A 139 7.53 -8.85 1.14
CA ASP A 139 8.06 -9.77 2.15
C ASP A 139 9.39 -9.25 2.71
N ALA A 140 9.93 -9.91 3.73
CA ALA A 140 11.16 -9.47 4.38
C ALA A 140 12.37 -9.37 3.42
N GLU A 141 12.33 -10.08 2.29
CA GLU A 141 13.41 -10.11 1.30
C GLU A 141 13.26 -9.02 0.23
N SER A 142 12.02 -8.65 -0.13
CA SER A 142 11.72 -7.60 -1.12
C SER A 142 11.52 -6.22 -0.50
N ALA A 143 11.27 -6.14 0.80
CA ALA A 143 11.16 -4.88 1.51
C ALA A 143 12.47 -4.09 1.45
N LEU A 144 12.34 -2.78 1.28
CA LEU A 144 13.50 -1.90 1.37
C LEU A 144 14.07 -1.92 2.80
N PRO A 145 15.40 -1.76 2.95
CA PRO A 145 16.03 -1.74 4.25
C PRO A 145 15.44 -0.64 5.14
N PRO A 146 15.20 -0.91 6.43
CA PRO A 146 14.68 0.11 7.33
C PRO A 146 15.69 1.24 7.49
N LEU A 147 15.19 2.48 7.45
CA LEU A 147 16.03 3.68 7.59
C LEU A 147 16.40 3.97 9.05
N TRP A 148 15.70 3.37 10.00
CA TRP A 148 15.93 3.57 11.43
C TRP A 148 16.30 2.23 12.07
N SER A 149 17.36 2.22 12.86
CA SER A 149 17.84 1.02 13.56
C SER A 149 16.83 0.51 14.59
N SER A 150 16.09 1.44 15.22
CA SER A 150 15.01 1.11 16.15
C SER A 150 13.86 2.12 16.11
N GLY A 151 12.69 1.63 16.50
CA GLY A 151 11.47 2.42 16.60
C GLY A 151 11.36 3.14 17.94
N ILE A 152 10.90 4.38 17.89
CA ILE A 152 10.59 5.20 19.06
C ILE A 152 9.10 5.08 19.40
N ARG A 153 8.75 5.29 20.67
CA ARG A 153 7.35 5.34 21.13
C ARG A 153 6.82 6.76 21.19
N ARG A 154 5.52 6.90 20.92
CA ARG A 154 4.81 8.17 21.16
C ARG A 154 4.61 8.39 22.66
N SER A 155 4.43 9.64 23.07
CA SER A 155 4.02 9.96 24.43
C SER A 155 2.68 9.29 24.75
N GLY A 156 2.55 8.70 25.93
CA GLY A 156 1.36 7.96 26.34
C GLY A 156 1.16 6.63 25.62
N SER A 157 2.19 6.11 24.94
CA SER A 157 2.12 4.82 24.26
C SER A 157 1.81 3.67 25.23
N ALA A 158 1.13 2.67 24.70
CA ALA A 158 0.81 1.43 25.40
C ALA A 158 1.41 0.22 24.67
N GLY A 159 1.52 -0.89 25.41
CA GLY A 159 1.95 -2.16 24.86
C GLY A 159 1.42 -3.34 25.66
N VAL A 160 1.39 -4.49 25.00
CA VAL A 160 1.01 -5.77 25.57
C VAL A 160 2.27 -6.64 25.62
N VAL A 161 2.68 -6.99 26.83
CA VAL A 161 3.82 -7.89 27.07
C VAL A 161 3.29 -9.30 27.19
N VAL A 162 3.73 -10.18 26.30
CA VAL A 162 3.28 -11.57 26.23
C VAL A 162 4.36 -12.47 26.83
N PHE A 163 4.03 -13.20 27.90
CA PHE A 163 4.96 -14.07 28.63
C PHE A 163 4.86 -15.51 28.15
N VAL A 164 5.94 -16.29 28.27
CA VAL A 164 6.01 -17.69 27.81
C VAL A 164 4.82 -18.53 28.31
N ASP A 165 4.41 -18.35 29.57
CA ASP A 165 3.24 -19.01 30.14
C ASP A 165 2.48 -18.12 31.13
N GLY A 166 1.25 -18.53 31.48
CA GLY A 166 0.42 -17.78 32.43
C GLY A 166 1.01 -17.73 33.84
N LYS A 167 1.87 -18.68 34.24
CA LYS A 167 2.58 -18.62 35.53
C LYS A 167 3.62 -17.50 35.53
N SER A 168 4.38 -17.35 34.44
CA SER A 168 5.32 -16.23 34.27
C SER A 168 4.61 -14.89 34.28
N ALA A 169 3.46 -14.75 33.61
CA ALA A 169 2.68 -13.50 33.66
C ALA A 169 2.21 -13.14 35.08
N ARG A 170 1.71 -14.13 35.83
CA ARG A 170 1.32 -13.94 37.25
C ARG A 170 2.52 -13.67 38.15
N GLY A 171 3.65 -14.32 37.89
CA GLY A 171 4.92 -14.09 38.58
C GLY A 171 5.42 -12.66 38.38
N ALA A 172 5.42 -12.18 37.14
CA ALA A 172 5.78 -10.81 36.77
C ALA A 172 4.89 -9.78 37.48
N MET A 173 3.56 -9.97 37.49
CA MET A 173 2.66 -9.07 38.24
C MET A 173 2.94 -9.04 39.73
N ARG A 174 3.23 -10.20 40.33
CA ARG A 174 3.61 -10.27 41.75
C ARG A 174 4.96 -9.59 42.00
N GLY A 175 5.91 -9.73 41.08
CA GLY A 175 7.20 -9.04 41.10
C GLY A 175 7.03 -7.52 41.10
N VAL A 176 6.23 -6.99 40.17
CA VAL A 176 5.87 -5.56 40.11
C VAL A 176 5.26 -5.08 41.42
N GLN A 177 4.26 -5.79 41.93
CA GLN A 177 3.59 -5.42 43.18
C GLN A 177 4.54 -5.46 44.38
N LYS A 178 5.47 -6.43 44.42
CA LYS A 178 6.48 -6.54 45.48
C LYS A 178 7.43 -5.34 45.46
N VAL A 179 7.99 -5.02 44.30
CA VAL A 179 8.88 -3.86 44.09
C VAL A 179 8.21 -2.56 44.51
N VAL A 180 6.96 -2.33 44.10
CA VAL A 180 6.18 -1.14 44.48
C VAL A 180 5.83 -1.11 45.97
N LYS A 181 5.60 -2.29 46.59
CA LYS A 181 5.34 -2.39 48.03
C LYS A 181 6.58 -2.05 48.83
N GLU A 182 7.72 -2.62 48.47
CA GLU A 182 9.03 -2.48 49.13
C GLU A 182 9.72 -1.15 48.81
N GLY A 183 9.30 -0.46 47.74
CA GLY A 183 9.90 0.81 47.32
C GLY A 183 11.30 0.63 46.74
N VAL A 184 11.59 -0.53 46.15
CA VAL A 184 12.87 -0.82 45.51
C VAL A 184 13.01 0.07 44.28
N GLU A 185 14.16 0.74 44.17
CA GLU A 185 14.46 1.56 43.01
C GLU A 185 14.69 0.69 41.77
N VAL A 186 13.98 1.01 40.68
CA VAL A 186 14.13 0.35 39.39
C VAL A 186 14.65 1.36 38.39
N VAL A 187 15.89 1.18 37.97
CA VAL A 187 16.52 2.02 36.94
C VAL A 187 16.11 1.52 35.57
N TRP A 188 15.55 2.42 34.75
CA TRP A 188 15.23 2.13 33.37
C TRP A 188 16.49 2.09 32.50
N LYS A 189 16.69 0.96 31.82
CA LYS A 189 17.72 0.79 30.80
C LYS A 189 17.03 0.68 29.44
N GLY A 190 17.00 1.77 28.70
CA GLY A 190 16.52 1.79 27.32
C GLY A 190 17.44 1.02 26.37
N GLU A 191 17.07 1.01 25.09
CA GLU A 191 17.92 0.47 24.04
C GLU A 191 19.14 1.37 23.79
N GLU A 192 20.34 0.78 23.86
CA GLU A 192 21.59 1.48 23.56
C GLU A 192 21.58 1.99 22.11
N GLY A 193 21.93 3.26 21.91
CA GLY A 193 21.88 3.90 20.59
C GLY A 193 20.47 4.13 20.02
N GLY A 194 19.40 3.83 20.76
CA GLY A 194 18.01 4.01 20.32
C GLY A 194 17.53 5.46 20.29
N VAL A 195 18.23 6.37 20.98
CA VAL A 195 17.90 7.81 21.10
C VAL A 195 19.14 8.69 20.99
N GLY A 196 18.93 10.01 20.93
CA GLY A 196 20.01 10.99 20.93
C GLY A 196 20.80 11.06 19.62
N VAL A 197 22.06 11.48 19.72
CA VAL A 197 22.94 11.73 18.56
C VAL A 197 23.28 10.43 17.80
N GLU A 198 23.47 9.33 18.53
CA GLU A 198 23.81 8.02 17.95
C GLU A 198 22.72 7.52 17.00
N ARG A 199 21.45 7.71 17.38
CA ARG A 199 20.30 7.39 16.52
C ARG A 199 20.33 8.12 15.19
N TYR A 200 20.70 9.40 15.17
CA TYR A 200 20.75 10.17 13.93
C TYR A 200 21.99 9.80 13.09
N LYS A 201 23.10 9.45 13.73
CA LYS A 201 24.27 8.91 13.03
C LYS A 201 23.96 7.58 12.37
N SER A 202 23.28 6.66 13.08
CA SER A 202 22.87 5.38 12.51
C SER A 202 21.89 5.58 11.36
N HIS A 203 20.89 6.46 11.52
CA HIS A 203 19.96 6.83 10.46
C HIS A 203 20.66 7.38 9.21
N ASN A 204 21.61 8.30 9.38
CA ASN A 204 22.36 8.86 8.25
C ASN A 204 23.15 7.78 7.51
N ASN A 205 23.75 6.82 8.23
CA ASN A 205 24.43 5.69 7.60
C ASN A 205 23.44 4.78 6.85
N LEU A 206 22.25 4.53 7.43
CA LEU A 206 21.20 3.70 6.83
C LEU A 206 20.52 4.36 5.62
N MET A 207 20.53 5.70 5.52
CA MET A 207 20.05 6.42 4.33
C MET A 207 20.91 6.16 3.09
N TYR A 208 22.17 5.78 3.27
CA TYR A 208 23.11 5.50 2.18
C TYR A 208 23.64 4.07 2.29
N PRO A 209 22.77 3.05 2.12
CA PRO A 209 23.18 1.66 2.20
C PRO A 209 24.10 1.27 1.02
N PRO A 210 24.90 0.20 1.16
CA PRO A 210 25.73 -0.27 0.07
C PRO A 210 24.87 -0.73 -1.13
N PRO A 211 25.28 -0.47 -2.38
CA PRO A 211 24.49 -0.80 -3.57
C PRO A 211 24.10 -2.27 -3.67
N SER A 212 24.94 -3.17 -3.17
CA SER A 212 24.69 -4.62 -3.18
C SER A 212 23.43 -5.01 -2.40
N LEU A 213 23.20 -4.38 -1.24
CA LEU A 213 22.07 -4.64 -0.36
C LEU A 213 20.76 -4.09 -0.94
N LEU A 214 20.82 -2.94 -1.61
CA LEU A 214 19.67 -2.41 -2.34
C LEU A 214 19.36 -3.27 -3.58
N GLN A 215 20.39 -3.76 -4.28
CA GLN A 215 20.21 -4.59 -5.47
C GLN A 215 19.54 -5.93 -5.12
N SER A 216 19.85 -6.56 -3.99
CA SER A 216 19.21 -7.81 -3.57
C SER A 216 17.71 -7.61 -3.30
N SER A 217 17.33 -6.56 -2.54
CA SER A 217 15.93 -6.25 -2.26
C SER A 217 15.15 -5.91 -3.53
N LEU A 218 15.73 -5.09 -4.41
CA LEU A 218 15.14 -4.78 -5.70
C LEU A 218 14.96 -6.01 -6.59
N ASN A 219 15.97 -6.89 -6.66
CA ASN A 219 15.88 -8.11 -7.45
C ASN A 219 14.78 -9.05 -6.92
N ALA A 220 14.68 -9.21 -5.60
CA ALA A 220 13.61 -9.98 -4.96
C ALA A 220 12.24 -9.40 -5.30
N TYR A 221 12.06 -8.09 -5.12
CA TYR A 221 10.84 -7.37 -5.46
C TYR A 221 10.45 -7.54 -6.93
N LEU A 222 11.40 -7.30 -7.86
CA LEU A 222 11.14 -7.41 -9.30
C LEU A 222 10.84 -8.85 -9.73
N SER A 223 11.48 -9.84 -9.12
CA SER A 223 11.19 -11.26 -9.35
C SER A 223 9.75 -11.59 -8.96
N GLN A 224 9.34 -11.18 -7.75
CA GLN A 224 7.98 -11.36 -7.25
C GLN A 224 6.96 -10.60 -8.11
N PHE A 225 7.27 -9.35 -8.48
CA PHE A 225 6.45 -8.53 -9.38
C PHE A 225 6.21 -9.23 -10.72
N ASN A 226 7.29 -9.69 -11.36
CA ASN A 226 7.20 -10.38 -12.64
C ASN A 226 6.41 -11.68 -12.53
N ALA A 227 6.61 -12.46 -11.47
CA ALA A 227 5.84 -13.67 -11.20
C ALA A 227 4.34 -13.35 -11.07
N LEU A 228 3.97 -12.36 -10.25
CA LEU A 228 2.57 -11.93 -10.09
C LEU A 228 1.98 -11.39 -11.39
N GLU A 229 2.74 -10.60 -12.16
CA GLU A 229 2.27 -10.07 -13.43
C GLU A 229 2.04 -11.20 -14.46
N THR A 230 2.92 -12.20 -14.51
CA THR A 230 2.73 -13.36 -15.38
C THR A 230 1.49 -14.18 -14.99
N MET A 231 1.25 -14.39 -13.69
CA MET A 231 0.03 -15.04 -13.20
C MET A 231 -1.21 -14.24 -13.56
N ARG A 232 -1.21 -12.92 -13.32
CA ARG A 232 -2.31 -12.01 -13.69
C ARG A 232 -2.60 -12.06 -15.19
N ASN A 233 -1.55 -12.10 -16.02
CA ASN A 233 -1.70 -12.19 -17.46
C ASN A 233 -2.22 -13.57 -17.91
N ARG A 234 -1.84 -14.66 -17.22
CA ARG A 234 -2.42 -16.01 -17.46
C ARG A 234 -3.89 -16.04 -17.07
N LEU A 235 -4.27 -15.59 -15.88
CA LEU A 235 -5.67 -15.50 -15.43
C LEU A 235 -6.52 -14.66 -16.38
N ARG A 236 -6.01 -13.50 -16.83
CA ARG A 236 -6.69 -12.67 -17.85
C ARG A 236 -6.83 -13.35 -19.21
N LYS A 237 -5.92 -14.26 -19.58
CA LYS A 237 -6.05 -15.05 -20.81
C LYS A 237 -7.12 -16.13 -20.62
N THR A 238 -7.07 -16.87 -19.52
CA THR A 238 -8.06 -17.92 -19.19
C THR A 238 -9.46 -17.34 -19.06
N ALA A 239 -9.63 -16.21 -18.37
CA ALA A 239 -10.91 -15.52 -18.24
C ALA A 239 -11.49 -15.01 -19.57
N ARG A 240 -10.67 -14.82 -20.61
CA ARG A 240 -11.17 -14.52 -21.96
C ARG A 240 -11.64 -15.76 -22.72
N SER A 241 -11.18 -16.95 -22.35
CA SER A 241 -11.52 -18.20 -23.04
C SER A 241 -12.66 -18.97 -22.37
N VAL A 242 -12.96 -18.70 -21.10
CA VAL A 242 -14.02 -19.37 -20.35
C VAL A 242 -15.35 -18.65 -20.60
N PRO A 243 -16.38 -19.34 -21.14
CA PRO A 243 -17.74 -18.80 -21.24
C PRO A 243 -18.37 -18.62 -19.85
N ASP A 244 -19.21 -17.59 -19.71
CA ASP A 244 -19.97 -17.34 -18.48
C ASP A 244 -21.09 -18.38 -18.27
N GLU A 245 -21.82 -18.31 -17.14
CA GLU A 245 -22.94 -19.21 -16.79
C GLU A 245 -24.04 -19.28 -17.87
N ASP A 246 -24.18 -18.23 -18.68
CA ASP A 246 -25.11 -18.14 -19.82
C ASP A 246 -24.47 -18.50 -21.18
N GLY A 247 -23.23 -18.99 -21.19
CA GLY A 247 -22.52 -19.47 -22.39
C GLY A 247 -21.89 -18.39 -23.28
N PHE A 248 -21.88 -17.13 -22.85
CA PHE A 248 -21.27 -16.02 -23.59
C PHE A 248 -19.79 -15.85 -23.25
N VAL A 249 -18.97 -15.58 -24.28
CA VAL A 249 -17.55 -15.26 -24.12
C VAL A 249 -17.36 -13.74 -24.19
N ALA A 250 -16.81 -13.15 -23.13
CA ALA A 250 -16.55 -11.71 -23.09
C ALA A 250 -15.45 -11.32 -24.09
N VAL A 251 -15.81 -10.58 -25.15
CA VAL A 251 -14.86 -10.04 -26.14
C VAL A 251 -14.13 -8.83 -25.52
N VAL A 252 -13.15 -9.11 -24.66
CA VAL A 252 -12.28 -8.07 -24.10
C VAL A 252 -11.05 -7.92 -24.96
N ARG A 253 -10.79 -6.69 -25.44
CA ARG A 253 -9.63 -6.39 -26.28
C ARG A 253 -8.34 -6.75 -25.54
N GLY A 254 -7.60 -7.72 -26.07
CA GLY A 254 -6.45 -8.25 -25.39
C GLY A 254 -5.20 -7.37 -25.48
N GLY A 255 -4.64 -6.98 -24.33
CA GLY A 255 -3.20 -6.75 -24.19
C GLY A 255 -2.67 -5.36 -24.57
N ARG A 256 -3.30 -4.27 -24.11
CA ARG A 256 -2.71 -2.93 -24.24
C ARG A 256 -2.82 -2.15 -22.93
N VAL A 257 -1.94 -2.47 -21.99
CA VAL A 257 -1.66 -1.61 -20.84
C VAL A 257 -0.17 -1.33 -20.91
N GLY A 258 0.19 -0.26 -21.63
CA GLY A 258 1.56 0.19 -21.82
C GLY A 258 1.55 1.53 -22.58
N PRO A 259 2.21 2.58 -22.06
CA PRO A 259 2.11 3.94 -22.62
C PRO A 259 2.71 4.07 -24.04
N ALA A 260 3.72 3.26 -24.38
CA ALA A 260 4.39 3.28 -25.68
C ALA A 260 3.52 2.82 -26.89
N ARG A 261 2.24 2.47 -26.69
CA ARG A 261 1.36 1.94 -27.74
C ARG A 261 0.05 2.69 -27.92
N LEU A 262 -0.11 3.85 -27.27
CA LEU A 262 -1.25 4.74 -27.51
C LEU A 262 -1.21 5.29 -28.94
N GLU A 263 -0.04 5.71 -29.41
CA GLU A 263 0.15 6.25 -30.76
C GLU A 263 -0.10 5.20 -31.86
N GLU A 264 0.37 3.96 -31.67
CA GLU A 264 0.05 2.85 -32.59
C GLU A 264 -1.43 2.45 -32.55
N ALA A 265 -2.09 2.61 -31.39
CA ALA A 265 -3.52 2.36 -31.25
C ALA A 265 -4.34 3.42 -31.97
N GLU A 266 -3.92 4.68 -31.91
CA GLU A 266 -4.51 5.79 -32.65
C GLU A 266 -4.31 5.64 -34.16
N LYS A 267 -3.11 5.28 -34.62
CA LYS A 267 -2.84 4.99 -36.04
C LYS A 267 -3.73 3.89 -36.59
N LYS A 268 -3.84 2.76 -35.89
CA LYS A 268 -4.74 1.67 -36.32
C LYS A 268 -6.23 2.03 -36.23
N LYS A 269 -6.61 2.92 -35.30
CA LYS A 269 -7.98 3.42 -35.22
C LYS A 269 -8.28 4.33 -36.42
N ALA A 270 -7.36 5.23 -36.76
CA ALA A 270 -7.45 6.08 -37.94
C ALA A 270 -7.53 5.26 -39.23
N GLU A 271 -6.70 4.22 -39.38
CA GLU A 271 -6.72 3.31 -40.54
C GLU A 271 -8.08 2.58 -40.66
N LEU A 272 -8.64 2.10 -39.55
CA LEU A 272 -9.95 1.45 -39.56
C LEU A 272 -11.09 2.44 -39.83
N ASP A 273 -11.00 3.66 -39.34
CA ASP A 273 -11.98 4.71 -39.60
C ASP A 273 -11.91 5.18 -41.07
N GLU A 274 -10.72 5.24 -41.67
CA GLU A 274 -10.53 5.50 -43.10
C GLU A 274 -11.10 4.36 -43.94
N ARG A 275 -10.81 3.10 -43.60
CA ARG A 275 -11.40 1.94 -44.28
C ARG A 275 -12.92 1.91 -44.18
N LYS A 276 -13.48 2.28 -43.02
CA LYS A 276 -14.94 2.42 -42.86
C LYS A 276 -15.51 3.58 -43.66
N ARG A 277 -14.78 4.69 -43.77
CA ARG A 277 -15.17 5.84 -44.61
C ARG A 277 -15.22 5.45 -46.08
N ASN A 278 -14.23 4.69 -46.55
CA ASN A 278 -14.18 4.18 -47.92
C ASN A 278 -15.23 3.10 -48.20
N HIS A 279 -15.69 2.39 -47.16
CA HIS A 279 -16.71 1.34 -47.23
C HIS A 279 -18.11 1.82 -46.74
N ARG A 280 -18.32 3.13 -46.57
CA ARG A 280 -19.67 3.69 -46.39
C ARG A 280 -20.35 3.72 -47.76
N ALA A 281 -21.32 2.81 -47.94
CA ALA A 281 -22.26 2.72 -49.06
C ALA A 281 -21.68 3.15 -50.43
N THR A 282 -21.20 2.17 -51.19
CA THR A 282 -20.83 2.37 -52.59
C THR A 282 -22.00 2.98 -53.38
N ASP A 283 -21.71 4.02 -54.15
CA ASP A 283 -22.66 4.89 -54.85
C ASP A 283 -23.41 4.22 -56.03
N ASP A 284 -23.40 2.88 -56.10
CA ASP A 284 -23.90 2.07 -57.22
C ASP A 284 -24.94 1.01 -56.79
N PHE A 285 -25.39 1.03 -55.53
CA PHE A 285 -26.32 0.01 -55.04
C PHE A 285 -27.76 0.19 -55.56
N TYR A 286 -28.20 1.42 -55.82
CA TYR A 286 -29.58 1.68 -56.21
C TYR A 286 -29.75 2.00 -57.70
N ARG A 287 -30.84 1.49 -58.29
CA ARG A 287 -31.19 1.73 -59.69
C ARG A 287 -31.36 3.22 -60.05
N PHE A 288 -31.74 4.05 -59.08
CA PHE A 288 -31.87 5.50 -59.29
C PHE A 288 -30.51 6.19 -59.45
N GLN A 289 -29.46 5.74 -58.75
CA GLN A 289 -28.09 6.27 -58.88
C GLN A 289 -27.56 6.03 -60.30
N ASN A 290 -27.77 4.82 -60.83
CA ASN A 290 -27.45 4.48 -62.22
C ASN A 290 -28.23 5.32 -63.25
N ARG A 291 -29.51 5.60 -62.98
CA ARG A 291 -30.35 6.43 -63.85
C ARG A 291 -29.88 7.89 -63.86
N GLU A 292 -29.52 8.42 -62.70
CA GLU A 292 -29.00 9.78 -62.54
C GLU A 292 -27.63 9.93 -63.19
N ARG A 293 -26.74 8.94 -63.04
CA ARG A 293 -25.43 8.90 -63.72
C ARG A 293 -25.57 8.91 -65.23
N ARG A 294 -26.49 8.11 -65.79
CA ARG A 294 -26.78 8.11 -67.24
C ARG A 294 -27.33 9.46 -67.70
N LYS A 295 -28.25 10.05 -66.95
CA LYS A 295 -28.83 11.37 -67.25
C LYS A 295 -27.75 12.48 -67.25
N LYS A 296 -26.82 12.42 -66.29
CA LYS A 296 -25.68 13.34 -66.21
C LYS A 296 -24.73 13.17 -67.39
N ALA A 297 -24.39 11.93 -67.74
CA ALA A 297 -23.55 11.64 -68.90
C ALA A 297 -24.19 12.11 -70.22
N GLU A 298 -25.49 11.90 -70.39
CA GLU A 298 -26.23 12.39 -71.56
C GLU A 298 -26.25 13.93 -71.61
N GLY A 299 -26.43 14.58 -70.46
CA GLY A 299 -26.36 16.04 -70.33
C GLY A 299 -24.98 16.60 -70.68
N GLU A 300 -23.90 15.97 -70.20
CA GLU A 300 -22.53 16.35 -70.55
C GLU A 300 -22.24 16.17 -72.04
N LEU A 301 -22.76 15.11 -72.67
CA LEU A 301 -22.60 14.88 -74.10
C LEU A 301 -23.31 15.95 -74.93
N LYS A 302 -24.54 16.32 -74.56
CA LYS A 302 -25.29 17.43 -75.20
C LYS A 302 -24.54 18.75 -75.05
N ARG A 303 -24.00 19.03 -73.87
CA ARG A 303 -23.21 20.26 -73.63
C ARG A 303 -21.96 20.31 -74.50
N ARG A 304 -21.20 19.21 -74.58
CA ARG A 304 -20.03 19.11 -75.45
C ARG A 304 -20.39 19.25 -76.93
N PHE A 305 -21.52 18.69 -77.35
CA PHE A 305 -22.00 18.82 -78.73
C PHE A 305 -22.40 20.26 -79.07
N GLU A 306 -23.05 20.99 -78.15
CA GLU A 306 -23.34 22.41 -78.35
C GLU A 306 -22.08 23.27 -78.40
N GLU A 307 -21.09 22.98 -77.55
CA GLU A 307 -19.77 23.63 -77.57
C GLU A 307 -19.06 23.40 -78.92
N ASP A 308 -19.06 22.17 -79.43
CA ASP A 308 -18.46 21.84 -80.72
C ASP A 308 -19.26 22.39 -81.91
N ARG A 309 -20.59 22.41 -81.84
CA ARG A 309 -21.44 23.05 -82.85
C ARG A 309 -21.17 24.55 -82.93
N LYS A 310 -21.09 25.24 -81.79
CA LYS A 310 -20.71 26.67 -81.74
C LYS A 310 -19.30 26.88 -82.30
N ARG A 311 -18.37 25.97 -82.01
CA ARG A 311 -17.01 26.02 -82.57
C ARG A 311 -17.02 25.88 -84.10
N VAL A 312 -17.83 24.98 -84.65
CA VAL A 312 -17.96 24.77 -86.11
C VAL A 312 -18.69 25.93 -86.79
N GLU A 313 -19.78 26.45 -86.21
CA GLU A 313 -20.47 27.64 -86.73
C GLU A 313 -19.52 28.85 -86.75
N GLY A 314 -18.75 29.07 -85.69
CA GLY A 314 -17.71 30.12 -85.66
C GLY A 314 -16.60 29.92 -86.71
N MET A 315 -16.25 28.68 -87.08
CA MET A 315 -15.33 28.41 -88.20
C MET A 315 -15.99 28.64 -89.56
N ARG A 316 -17.29 28.36 -89.69
CA ARG A 316 -18.05 28.51 -90.94
C ARG A 316 -18.32 29.97 -91.27
N GLU A 317 -18.59 30.80 -90.26
CA GLU A 317 -18.67 32.26 -90.40
C GLU A 317 -17.32 32.87 -90.82
N ARG A 318 -16.21 32.35 -90.29
CA ARG A 318 -14.85 32.78 -90.67
C ARG A 318 -14.44 32.38 -92.10
N ARG A 319 -15.07 31.36 -92.71
CA ARG A 319 -14.74 30.87 -94.06
C ARG A 319 -15.54 31.49 -95.21
N GLY A 320 -16.59 32.28 -94.94
CA GLY A 320 -17.37 32.98 -95.96
C GLY A 320 -18.23 32.06 -96.86
N LYS A 321 -19.40 32.54 -97.30
CA LYS A 321 -20.29 31.79 -98.21
C LYS A 321 -19.68 31.75 -99.62
N VAL A 322 -19.37 30.54 -100.10
CA VAL A 322 -18.97 30.30 -101.49
C VAL A 322 -20.18 30.52 -102.41
N ARG A 323 -20.08 31.45 -103.36
CA ARG A 323 -21.01 31.57 -104.50
C ARG A 323 -20.54 30.62 -105.60
N PRO A 324 -21.42 29.80 -106.22
CA PRO A 324 -21.04 29.02 -107.39
C PRO A 324 -21.01 29.91 -108.64
N GLU A 325 -19.98 29.78 -109.47
CA GLU A 325 -19.94 30.40 -110.81
C GLU A 325 -20.68 29.53 -111.83
N ALA A 326 -21.34 30.20 -112.78
CA ALA A 326 -22.01 29.66 -113.95
C ALA A 326 -21.09 29.73 -115.18
#